data_AF-A0AAW9FVU0-F1
#
_entry.id   AF-A0AAW9FVU0-F1
#
_cell.length_a   1.000
_cell.length_b   1.000
_cell.length_c   1.000
_cell.angle_alpha   90.00
_cell.angle_beta   90.00
_cell.angle_gamma   90.00
#
_symmetry.space_group_name_H-M   'P 1'
#
loop_
_entity.id
_entity.type
_entity.pdbx_description
1 polymer ?
#
loop_
_entity_poly.entity_id
_entity_poly.type
_entity_poly.pdbx_seq_one_letter_code
_entity_poly.pdbx_strand_id
1 'polypeptide(L)'
;MKANAVAIAAVIFSGAVMSFKVMEKKSADKQYFYNSSDLSEGAFAEVANWQEGTSPSCITSGNRPCSMTVPEGSSLSDVIDGLTNAQVLAIHPSERRP
;
A
#
# COMPACT_ATOMS: atom_id res chain seq x y z
N MET A 1 59.55 45.70 8.71
CA MET A 1 59.12 44.59 7.83
C MET A 1 57.60 44.64 7.78
N LYS A 2 57.00 44.69 6.58
CA LYS A 2 55.58 44.93 6.33
C LYS A 2 54.93 43.58 6.03
N ALA A 3 54.32 42.95 7.02
CA ALA A 3 53.66 41.66 6.85
C ALA A 3 52.24 41.90 6.30
N ASN A 4 52.04 41.53 5.04
CA ASN A 4 50.74 41.58 4.38
C ASN A 4 49.88 40.43 4.91
N ALA A 5 48.71 40.76 5.47
CA ALA A 5 47.75 39.80 5.99
C ALA A 5 47.19 38.94 4.84
N VAL A 6 47.49 37.65 4.85
CA VAL A 6 46.85 36.66 3.98
C VAL A 6 45.59 36.20 4.70
N ALA A 7 44.43 36.59 4.16
CA ALA A 7 43.13 36.13 4.64
C ALA A 7 42.94 34.65 4.25
N ILE A 8 42.89 33.77 5.25
CA ILE A 8 42.57 32.35 5.07
C ILE A 8 41.05 32.27 4.91
N ALA A 9 40.59 32.13 3.66
CA ALA A 9 39.21 31.85 3.34
C ALA A 9 38.82 30.50 3.94
N ALA A 10 38.00 30.50 4.98
CA ALA A 10 37.35 29.31 5.50
C ALA A 10 36.33 28.82 4.46
N VAL A 11 36.70 27.80 3.69
CA VAL A 11 35.76 27.09 2.82
C VAL A 11 34.84 26.29 3.73
N ILE A 12 33.69 26.87 4.03
CA ILE A 12 32.60 26.15 4.66
C ILE A 12 32.04 25.24 3.57
N PHE A 13 32.56 24.00 3.50
CA PHE A 13 31.80 22.93 2.86
C PHE A 13 30.57 22.72 3.74
N SER A 14 29.51 23.44 3.42
CA SER A 14 28.14 23.12 3.81
C SER A 14 27.79 21.77 3.18
N GLY A 15 28.37 20.73 3.75
CA GLY A 15 27.91 19.36 3.59
C GLY A 15 26.52 19.32 4.19
N ALA A 16 25.53 19.67 3.37
CA ALA A 16 24.23 19.04 3.51
C ALA A 16 24.51 17.54 3.32
N VAL A 17 24.84 16.86 4.42
CA VAL A 17 24.41 15.49 4.58
C VAL A 17 22.90 15.61 4.55
N MET A 18 22.34 15.58 3.34
CA MET A 18 20.97 15.21 3.12
C MET A 18 20.93 13.86 3.79
N SER A 19 20.49 13.89 5.04
CA SER A 19 20.27 12.70 5.82
C SER A 19 19.39 11.91 4.89
N PHE A 20 19.94 10.85 4.31
CA PHE A 20 19.13 9.71 3.97
C PHE A 20 18.53 9.31 5.32
N LYS A 21 17.46 10.01 5.73
CA LYS A 21 16.23 9.36 6.11
C LYS A 21 16.04 8.40 4.95
N VAL A 22 16.65 7.23 5.08
CA VAL A 22 15.94 5.99 4.90
C VAL A 22 14.62 6.27 5.58
N MET A 23 13.69 6.79 4.77
CA MET A 23 12.29 6.61 5.02
C MET A 23 12.21 5.11 5.00
N GLU A 24 12.41 4.53 6.18
CA GLU A 24 11.94 3.21 6.52
C GLU A 24 10.52 3.27 5.96
N LYS A 25 10.32 2.65 4.80
CA LYS A 25 8.99 2.45 4.27
C LYS A 25 8.39 1.56 5.33
N LYS A 26 7.84 2.18 6.39
CA LYS A 26 6.72 1.63 7.10
C LYS A 26 5.76 1.30 5.98
N SER A 27 5.69 0.02 5.68
CA SER A 27 4.93 -0.53 4.60
C SER A 27 3.49 -0.27 4.97
N ALA A 28 2.99 0.93 4.67
CA ALA A 28 1.67 1.37 5.07
C ALA A 28 0.61 0.35 4.66
N ASP A 29 -0.50 0.32 5.41
CA ASP A 29 -1.64 -0.52 5.10
C ASP A 29 -1.99 -0.39 3.61
N LYS A 30 -2.19 -1.55 2.98
CA LYS A 30 -2.45 -1.65 1.55
C LYS A 30 -3.94 -1.80 1.33
N GLN A 31 -4.49 -0.98 0.44
CA GLN A 31 -5.86 -1.14 0.01
C GLN A 31 -5.90 -1.97 -1.28
N TYR A 32 -6.72 -3.02 -1.27
CA TYR A 32 -7.02 -3.86 -2.41
C TYR A 32 -8.47 -3.66 -2.82
N PHE A 33 -8.73 -3.70 -4.13
CA PHE A 33 -10.06 -3.57 -4.71
C PHE A 33 -10.37 -4.80 -5.56
N TYR A 34 -11.55 -5.37 -5.39
CA TYR A 34 -11.98 -6.49 -6.22
C TYR A 34 -12.34 -5.96 -7.62
N ASN A 35 -11.60 -6.40 -8.64
CA ASN A 35 -11.70 -5.89 -10.01
C ASN A 35 -12.06 -7.00 -11.01
N SER A 36 -12.71 -8.06 -10.54
CA SER A 36 -13.19 -9.15 -11.39
C SER A 36 -14.72 -9.18 -11.43
N SER A 37 -15.26 -9.59 -12.58
CA SER A 37 -16.69 -9.88 -12.71
C SER A 37 -17.06 -11.25 -12.14
N ASP A 38 -16.07 -12.10 -11.86
CA ASP A 38 -16.27 -13.46 -11.36
C ASP A 38 -16.93 -13.47 -9.98
N LEU A 39 -17.89 -14.37 -9.80
CA LEU A 39 -18.66 -14.61 -8.58
C LEU A 39 -18.71 -16.11 -8.23
N SER A 40 -18.00 -16.95 -9.00
CA SER A 40 -17.93 -18.39 -8.77
C SER A 40 -17.30 -18.69 -7.41
N GLU A 41 -17.62 -19.84 -6.81
CA GLU A 41 -17.13 -20.20 -5.49
C GLU A 41 -15.59 -20.20 -5.46
N GLY A 42 -15.00 -19.48 -4.50
CA GLY A 42 -13.55 -19.30 -4.38
C GLY A 42 -12.98 -18.12 -5.18
N ALA A 43 -13.75 -17.48 -6.06
CA ALA A 43 -13.28 -16.33 -6.85
C ALA A 43 -12.81 -15.15 -5.97
N PHE A 44 -13.38 -14.98 -4.77
CA PHE A 44 -12.97 -13.90 -3.88
C PHE A 44 -11.68 -14.19 -3.11
N ALA A 45 -11.27 -15.45 -3.04
CA ALA A 45 -9.97 -15.89 -2.50
C ALA A 45 -8.84 -15.85 -3.54
N GLU A 46 -9.18 -15.70 -4.82
CA GLU A 46 -8.19 -15.60 -5.89
C GLU A 46 -7.57 -14.19 -5.92
N VAL A 47 -6.29 -14.09 -5.52
CA VAL A 47 -5.54 -12.82 -5.47
C VAL A 47 -5.50 -12.13 -6.84
N ALA A 48 -5.49 -12.89 -7.95
CA ALA A 48 -5.49 -12.32 -9.29
C ALA A 48 -6.77 -11.53 -9.63
N ASN A 49 -7.87 -11.74 -8.89
CA ASN A 49 -9.11 -10.97 -9.04
C ASN A 49 -9.09 -9.62 -8.30
N TRP A 50 -8.01 -9.32 -7.57
CA TRP A 50 -7.85 -8.10 -6.79
C TRP A 50 -6.74 -7.21 -7.35
N GLN A 51 -6.89 -5.90 -7.12
CA GLN A 51 -5.92 -4.89 -7.54
C GLN A 51 -5.56 -3.99 -6.36
N GLU A 52 -4.26 -3.87 -6.08
CA GLU A 52 -3.74 -2.89 -5.11
C GLU A 52 -3.91 -1.47 -5.67
N GLY A 53 -4.39 -0.53 -4.85
CA GLY A 53 -4.59 0.86 -5.30
C GLY A 53 -5.06 1.78 -4.18
N THR A 54 -5.27 3.05 -4.51
CA THR A 54 -5.79 4.07 -3.56
C THR A 54 -7.18 4.61 -3.95
N SER A 55 -7.70 4.20 -5.11
CA SER A 55 -8.97 4.66 -5.64
C SER A 55 -9.91 3.47 -5.82
N PRO A 56 -11.20 3.60 -5.46
CA PRO A 56 -12.16 2.54 -5.66
C PRO A 56 -12.40 2.26 -7.14
N SER A 57 -11.98 1.09 -7.59
CA SER A 57 -12.29 0.53 -8.92
C SER A 57 -13.29 -0.62 -8.85
N CYS A 58 -13.97 -0.79 -7.71
CA CYS A 58 -14.81 -1.94 -7.49
C CYS A 58 -16.09 -1.91 -8.34
N ILE A 59 -16.40 -3.06 -8.93
CA ILE A 59 -17.65 -3.26 -9.66
C ILE A 59 -18.80 -3.26 -8.64
N THR A 60 -19.84 -2.47 -8.90
CA THR A 60 -20.92 -2.22 -7.93
C THR A 60 -22.15 -3.12 -8.09
N SER A 61 -22.12 -4.08 -9.01
CA SER A 61 -23.26 -4.96 -9.30
C SER A 61 -23.06 -6.37 -8.75
N GLY A 62 -24.03 -6.92 -8.05
CA GLY A 62 -24.01 -8.30 -7.54
C GLY A 62 -23.18 -8.45 -6.26
N ASN A 63 -23.55 -9.43 -5.44
CA ASN A 63 -23.02 -9.64 -4.09
C ASN A 63 -21.51 -9.96 -4.08
N ARG A 64 -20.69 -8.90 -4.02
CA ARG A 64 -19.23 -8.98 -4.09
C ARG A 64 -18.56 -8.01 -3.11
N PRO A 65 -17.30 -8.28 -2.71
CA PRO A 65 -16.54 -7.33 -1.91
C PRO A 65 -16.14 -6.13 -2.79
N CYS A 66 -16.12 -4.92 -2.23
CA CYS A 66 -15.58 -3.76 -2.94
C CYS A 66 -14.08 -3.62 -2.70
N SER A 67 -13.68 -3.54 -1.44
CA SER A 67 -12.29 -3.39 -1.07
C SER A 67 -11.91 -4.12 0.21
N MET A 68 -10.62 -4.13 0.49
CA MET A 68 -10.02 -4.78 1.64
C MET A 68 -8.76 -4.01 2.03
N THR A 69 -8.63 -3.73 3.33
CA THR A 69 -7.41 -3.17 3.89
C THR A 69 -6.57 -4.30 4.46
N VAL A 70 -5.36 -4.46 3.92
CA VAL A 70 -4.38 -5.45 4.38
C VAL A 70 -3.34 -4.72 5.24
N PRO A 71 -3.14 -5.12 6.50
CA PRO A 71 -2.23 -4.43 7.41
C PRO A 71 -0.77 -4.58 6.96
N GLU A 72 0.06 -3.63 7.38
CA GLU A 72 1.52 -3.69 7.23
C GLU A 72 2.08 -5.09 7.57
N GLY A 73 2.91 -5.63 6.68
CA GLY A 73 3.58 -6.93 6.90
C GLY A 73 2.73 -8.16 6.59
N SER A 74 1.47 -8.00 6.18
CA SER A 74 0.63 -9.07 5.64
C SER A 74 0.48 -8.94 4.12
N SER A 75 0.21 -10.06 3.46
CA SER A 75 -0.19 -10.11 2.05
C SER A 75 -1.70 -10.32 1.93
N LEU A 76 -2.27 -9.97 0.78
CA LEU A 76 -3.69 -10.24 0.51
C LEU A 76 -3.99 -11.73 0.63
N SER A 77 -3.11 -12.60 0.13
CA SER A 77 -3.23 -14.07 0.28
C SER A 77 -3.34 -14.50 1.73
N ASP A 78 -2.59 -13.89 2.66
CA ASP A 78 -2.67 -14.26 4.08
C ASP A 78 -4.06 -13.98 4.68
N VAL A 79 -4.83 -13.07 4.07
CA VAL A 79 -6.16 -12.67 4.53
C VAL A 79 -7.26 -13.49 3.86
N ILE A 80 -7.09 -13.89 2.60
CA ILE A 80 -8.17 -14.48 1.79
C ILE A 80 -7.96 -15.95 1.38
N ASP A 81 -6.75 -16.48 1.47
CA ASP A 81 -6.44 -17.83 1.00
C ASP A 81 -7.23 -18.89 1.77
N GLY A 82 -7.76 -19.87 1.05
CA GLY A 82 -8.61 -20.94 1.59
C GLY A 82 -9.99 -20.49 2.10
N LEU A 83 -10.37 -19.22 1.96
CA LEU A 83 -11.70 -18.74 2.36
C LEU A 83 -12.74 -18.94 1.25
N THR A 84 -13.96 -19.29 1.67
CA THR A 84 -15.14 -19.27 0.78
C THR A 84 -15.54 -17.84 0.45
N ASN A 85 -16.31 -17.67 -0.62
CA ASN A 85 -16.83 -16.35 -0.98
C ASN A 85 -17.64 -15.71 0.17
N ALA A 86 -18.43 -16.52 0.88
CA ALA A 86 -19.21 -16.06 2.03
C ALA A 86 -18.32 -15.56 3.18
N GLN A 87 -17.19 -16.22 3.43
CA GLN A 87 -16.22 -15.81 4.44
C GLN A 87 -15.52 -14.50 4.05
N VAL A 88 -15.03 -14.37 2.81
CA VAL A 88 -14.40 -13.12 2.34
C VAL A 88 -15.37 -11.94 2.43
N LEU A 89 -16.63 -12.15 2.03
CA LEU A 89 -17.67 -11.14 2.14
C LEU A 89 -18.06 -10.79 3.60
N ALA A 90 -17.75 -11.66 4.57
CA ALA A 90 -17.98 -11.42 5.98
C ALA A 90 -16.83 -10.64 6.64
N ILE A 91 -15.66 -10.55 6.02
CA ILE A 91 -14.51 -9.76 6.53
C ILE A 91 -14.86 -8.26 6.50
N HIS A 92 -15.53 -7.79 5.43
CA HIS A 92 -15.90 -6.38 5.26
C HIS A 92 -17.38 -6.21 4.89
N PRO A 93 -18.31 -6.44 5.83
CA PRO A 93 -19.74 -6.40 5.56
C PRO A 93 -20.24 -4.99 5.18
N SER A 94 -19.53 -3.93 5.60
CA SER A 94 -19.82 -2.53 5.24
C SER A 94 -19.38 -2.16 3.82
N GLU A 95 -18.49 -2.94 3.21
CA GLU A 95 -17.95 -2.68 1.87
C GLU A 95 -18.57 -3.60 0.81
N ARG A 96 -19.56 -4.41 1.22
CA ARG A 96 -20.37 -5.25 0.34
C ARG A 96 -21.20 -4.37 -0.58
N ARG A 97 -21.19 -4.68 -1.88
CA ARG A 97 -22.12 -4.08 -2.85
C ARG A 97 -23.20 -5.13 -3.19
N PRO A 98 -24.49 -4.81 -3.02
CA PRO A 98 -25.58 -5.73 -3.39
C PRO A 98 -25.73 -5.90 -4.91
#